data_AF-A0A5V7YRA1-F1
#
_entry.id   AF-A0A5V7YRA1-F1
#
_cell.length_a   1.000
_cell.length_b   1.000
_cell.length_c   1.000
_cell.angle_alpha   90.00
_cell.angle_beta   90.00
_cell.angle_gamma   90.00
#
_symmetry.space_group_name_H-M   'P 1'
#
loop_
_entity.id
_entity.type
_entity.pdbx_description
1 polymer ?
#
loop_
_entity_poly.entity_id
_entity_poly.type
_entity_poly.pdbx_seq_one_letter_code
_entity_poly.pdbx_strand_id
1 'polypeptide(L)' 'MLVQDLFMETIALQRIALFTRLIAKGNCTGCEKDIALAWLSELTSDLESKLDEYESKNPQEGGLSGGGSRFQ' A
#
# COMPACT_ATOMS: atom_id res chain seq x y z
N MET A 1 -19.17 3.17 1.16
CA MET A 1 -17.89 2.76 0.55
C MET A 1 -17.19 4.05 0.14
N LEU A 2 -16.53 4.72 1.08
CA LEU A 2 -15.71 5.88 0.74
C LEU A 2 -14.44 5.31 0.12
N VAL A 3 -14.43 5.26 -1.22
CA VAL A 3 -13.20 5.05 -1.98
C VAL A 3 -12.29 6.20 -1.57
N GLN A 4 -11.33 5.94 -0.68
CA GLN A 4 -10.25 6.88 -0.47
C GLN A 4 -9.56 7.09 -1.82
N ASP A 5 -9.20 8.32 -2.12
CA ASP A 5 -8.56 8.66 -3.38
C ASP A 5 -7.13 8.13 -3.40
N LEU A 6 -6.97 6.87 -3.83
CA LEU A 6 -5.70 6.13 -3.92
C LEU A 6 -4.90 6.53 -5.17
N PHE A 7 -5.04 7.77 -5.64
CA PHE A 7 -4.40 8.23 -6.87
C PHE A 7 -2.87 8.14 -6.78
N MET A 8 -2.29 8.56 -5.65
CA MET A 8 -0.84 8.55 -5.45
C MET A 8 -0.29 7.13 -5.32
N GLU A 9 -1.05 6.24 -4.67
CA GLU A 9 -0.75 4.82 -4.49
C GLU A 9 -0.83 4.10 -5.83
N THR A 10 -1.80 4.45 -6.67
CA THR A 10 -1.91 3.94 -8.04
C THR A 10 -0.71 4.36 -8.88
N ILE A 11 -0.29 5.63 -8.81
CA ILE A 11 0.93 6.10 -9.49
C ILE A 11 2.17 5.38 -8.97
N ALA A 12 2.29 5.19 -7.65
CA ALA A 12 3.39 4.47 -7.05
C ALA A 12 3.46 3.02 -7.56
N LEU A 13 2.32 2.32 -7.60
CA LEU A 13 2.22 0.98 -8.13
C LEU A 13 2.59 0.89 -9.62
N GLN A 14 2.13 1.86 -10.43
CA GLN A 14 2.51 1.94 -11.85
C GLN A 14 4.02 2.14 -12.03
N ARG A 15 4.65 2.96 -11.18
CA ARG A 15 6.11 3.16 -11.20
C ARG A 15 6.86 1.90 -10.81
N ILE A 16 6.41 1.18 -9.77
CA ILE A 16 6.98 -0.11 -9.37
C ILE A 16 6.87 -1.10 -10.53
N ALA A 17 5.69 -1.24 -11.13
CA ALA A 17 5.47 -2.15 -12.26
C ALA A 17 6.35 -1.81 -13.48
N LEU A 18 6.53 -0.52 -13.77
CA LEU A 18 7.45 -0.07 -14.82
C LEU A 18 8.90 -0.45 -14.49
N PHE A 19 9.34 -0.18 -13.26
CA PHE A 19 10.69 -0.50 -12.78
C PHE A 19 10.97 -2.01 -12.87
N THR A 20 10.04 -2.86 -12.42
CA THR A 20 10.14 -4.32 -12.56
C THR A 20 10.31 -4.74 -14.01
N ARG A 21 9.52 -4.17 -14.93
CA ARG A 21 9.61 -4.48 -16.36
C ARG A 21 10.95 -4.03 -16.96
N LEU A 22 11.49 -2.91 -16.51
CA LEU A 22 12.80 -2.42 -16.94
C LEU A 22 13.91 -3.36 -16.47
N ILE A 23 13.90 -3.81 -15.21
CA ILE A 23 14.87 -4.79 -14.69
C ILE A 23 14.77 -6.11 -15.46
N ALA A 24 13.55 -6.58 -15.72
CA ALA A 24 13.31 -7.86 -16.40
C ALA A 24 13.76 -7.84 -17.87
N LYS A 25 13.64 -6.69 -18.55
CA LYS A 25 14.06 -6.54 -19.95
C LYS A 25 15.51 -6.04 -20.11
N GLY A 26 16.06 -5.43 -19.08
CA GLY A 26 17.41 -4.91 -19.06
C GLY A 26 18.45 -6.03 -19.06
N ASN A 27 19.58 -5.79 -19.72
CA ASN A 27 20.73 -6.68 -19.64
C ASN A 27 21.52 -6.42 -18.35
N CYS A 28 20.86 -6.55 -17.20
CA CYS A 28 21.46 -6.36 -15.89
C CYS A 28 22.25 -7.60 -15.47
N THR A 29 23.46 -7.38 -14.95
CA THR A 29 24.28 -8.38 -14.26
C THR A 29 23.59 -8.86 -12.97
N GLY A 30 24.09 -9.95 -12.37
CA GLY A 30 23.55 -10.48 -11.12
C GLY A 30 23.51 -9.42 -10.00
N CYS A 31 24.64 -8.75 -9.76
CA CYS A 31 24.73 -7.70 -8.74
C CYS A 31 23.78 -6.53 -9.00
N GLU A 32 23.63 -6.10 -10.26
CA GLU A 32 22.68 -5.04 -10.62
C GLU A 32 21.23 -5.46 -10.37
N LYS A 33 20.89 -6.74 -10.63
CA LYS A 33 19.57 -7.28 -10.30
C LYS A 33 19.33 -7.33 -8.80
N ASP A 34 20.34 -7.72 -8.01
CA ASP A 34 20.21 -7.77 -6.55
C ASP A 34 19.94 -6.38 -5.96
N ILE A 35 20.66 -5.36 -6.42
CA ILE A 35 20.43 -3.96 -6.02
C ILE A 35 19.03 -3.51 -6.43
N ALA A 36 18.61 -3.84 -7.65
CA ALA A 36 17.30 -3.45 -8.15
C ALA A 36 16.15 -4.16 -7.41
N LEU A 37 16.34 -5.41 -6.98
CA LEU A 37 15.39 -6.14 -6.16
C LEU A 37 15.31 -5.57 -4.73
N ALA A 38 16.42 -5.13 -4.15
CA ALA A 38 16.41 -4.43 -2.87
C ALA A 38 15.58 -3.15 -2.95
N TRP A 39 15.82 -2.30 -3.96
CA TRP A 39 15.01 -1.10 -4.19
C TRP A 39 13.54 -1.41 -4.49
N LEU A 40 13.24 -2.47 -5.22
CA LEU A 40 11.86 -2.90 -5.45
C LEU A 40 11.16 -3.23 -4.13
N SER A 41 11.86 -3.92 -3.23
CA SER A 41 11.34 -4.31 -1.91
C SER A 41 11.09 -3.10 -1.02
N GLU A 42 12.00 -2.13 -1.03
CA GLU A 42 11.83 -0.84 -0.34
C GLU A 42 10.60 -0.08 -0.87
N LEU A 43 10.49 0.08 -2.19
CA LEU A 43 9.36 0.78 -2.82
C LEU A 43 8.01 0.10 -2.55
N THR A 44 7.99 -1.23 -2.48
CA THR A 44 6.77 -2.00 -2.20
C THR A 44 6.39 -1.86 -0.73
N SER A 45 7.35 -1.94 0.19
CA SER A 45 7.13 -1.78 1.63
C SER A 45 6.62 -0.37 1.98
N ASP A 46 7.14 0.66 1.30
CA ASP A 46 6.66 2.04 1.46
C ASP A 46 5.21 2.21 1.00
N LEU A 47 4.81 1.51 -0.06
CA LEU A 47 3.44 1.54 -0.57
C LEU A 47 2.50 0.79 0.37
N GLU A 48 2.90 -0.39 0.85
CA GLU A 48 2.15 -1.17 1.84
C GLU A 48 1.91 -0.36 3.12
N SER A 49 2.95 0.28 3.66
CA SER A 49 2.84 1.12 4.86
C SER A 49 1.81 2.25 4.70
N LYS A 50 1.73 2.86 3.51
CA LYS A 50 0.72 3.89 3.21
C LYS A 50 -0.69 3.32 3.13
N LEU A 51 -0.84 2.13 2.55
CA LEU A 51 -2.14 1.44 2.49
C LEU A 51 -2.63 1.05 3.89
N ASP A 52 -1.73 0.63 4.78
CA ASP A 52 -2.06 0.32 6.17
C ASP A 52 -2.49 1.57 6.96
N GLU A 53 -1.87 2.74 6.69
CA GLU A 53 -2.32 4.01 7.26
C GLU A 53 -3.77 4.37 6.85
N TYR A 54 -4.16 4.03 5.63
CA TYR A 54 -5.50 4.28 5.13
C TYR A 54 -6.55 3.37 5.75
N GLU A 55 -6.19 2.11 5.99
CA GLU A 55 -7.02 1.14 6.72
C GLU A 55 -7.20 1.57 8.18
N SER A 56 -6.12 1.98 8.86
CA SER A 56 -6.18 2.45 10.25
C SER A 56 -6.93 3.78 10.42
N LYS A 57 -6.87 4.69 9.43
CA LYS A 57 -7.60 5.98 9.45
C LYS A 57 -9.08 5.85 9.07
N ASN A 58 -9.52 4.72 8.54
CA ASN A 58 -10.94 4.39 8.40
C ASN A 58 -11.35 3.52 9.60
N PRO A 59 -11.74 4.10 10.75
CA PRO A 59 -12.32 3.30 11.79
C PRO A 59 -13.64 2.74 11.26
N GLN A 60 -13.63 1.48 10.83
CA GLN A 60 -14.78 0.62 11.02
C GLN A 60 -14.92 0.34 12.53
N GLU A 61 -14.97 1.38 13.38
CA GLU A 61 -15.42 1.27 14.75
C GLU A 61 -16.93 1.05 14.71
N GLY A 62 -17.29 -0.24 14.68
CA GLY A 62 -18.27 -0.80 15.58
C GLY A 62 -19.49 0.06 15.88
N GLY A 63 -20.46 0.04 14.97
CA GLY A 63 -21.85 0.09 15.39
C GLY A 63 -22.17 -1.14 16.22
N LEU A 64 -21.75 -1.18 17.49
CA LEU A 64 -22.26 -2.12 18.46
C LEU A 64 -23.35 -1.43 19.26
N SER A 65 -24.58 -1.77 18.87
CA SER A 65 -25.76 -1.73 19.73
C SER A 65 -25.42 -2.22 21.13
N GLY A 66 -25.38 -1.31 22.10
CA GLY A 66 -25.42 -1.59 23.52
C GLY A 66 -26.68 -0.96 24.10
N GLY A 67 -27.72 -1.77 24.29
CA GLY A 67 -29.00 -1.32 24.81
C GLY A 67 -29.00 -1.04 26.31
N GLY A 68 -29.86 -0.10 26.71
CA GLY A 68 -30.54 -0.11 28.01
C GLY A 68 -29.90 0.66 29.15
N SER A 69 -30.49 1.81 29.50
CA SER A 69 -30.67 2.23 30.90
C SER A 69 -31.72 3.35 31.02
N ARG A 70 -32.92 2.90 31.35
CA ARG A 70 -34.07 3.52 32.03
C ARG A 70 -33.93 4.97 32.55
N PHE A 71 -34.94 5.77 32.22
CA PHE A 71 -35.32 7.06 32.81
C PHE A 71 -35.33 7.03 34.36
N GLN A 72 -34.82 8.10 34.98
CA GLN A 72 -35.18 8.55 36.33
C GLN A 72 -36.05 9.80 36.21
#